data_AF-A0A2N9IJ17-F1
#
_entry.id   AF-A0A2N9IJ17-F1
#
_cell.length_a   1.000
_cell.length_b   1.000
_cell.length_c   1.000
_cell.angle_alpha   90.00
_cell.angle_beta   90.00
_cell.angle_gamma   90.00
#
_symmetry.space_group_name_H-M   'P 1'
#
loop_
_entity.id
_entity.type
_entity.pdbx_description
1 polymer ?
#
loop_
_entity_poly.entity_id
_entity_poly.type
_entity_poly.pdbx_seq_one_letter_code
_entity_poly.pdbx_strand_id
1 'polypeptide(L)'
;MTDLLLDYAKEKWIDGKFKEAYDLATTAKELDPYFLNVNNLCAAYRVDYVVETKKNKVGQTDLYAILGLNPYDPSLTIDTINSTFCKLVKLVHPEVLSSPVAEGALRFITIAWETLTNESTKETYDVRNGVTHKTGTWSGSDQKAQVIRVGMKRCRLMEDSSRMICAKRAGYHM
;
A
#
# COMPACT_ATOMS: atom_id res chain seq x y z
N MET A 1 -9.98 -25.60 11.70
CA MET A 1 -10.83 -25.43 10.48
C MET A 1 -10.38 -24.20 9.72
N THR A 2 -10.20 -23.07 10.40
CA THR A 2 -9.55 -21.86 9.90
C THR A 2 -8.12 -22.10 9.41
N ASP A 3 -7.35 -22.96 10.09
CA ASP A 3 -5.99 -23.36 9.65
C ASP A 3 -5.98 -23.94 8.23
N LEU A 4 -6.88 -24.89 7.96
CA LEU A 4 -7.01 -25.56 6.67
C LEU A 4 -7.38 -24.57 5.54
N LEU A 5 -8.21 -23.58 5.84
CA LEU A 5 -8.57 -22.53 4.87
C LEU A 5 -7.36 -21.65 4.53
N LEU A 6 -6.55 -21.30 5.52
CA LEU A 6 -5.34 -20.49 5.28
C LEU A 6 -4.28 -21.27 4.51
N ASP A 7 -4.12 -22.57 4.79
CA ASP A 7 -3.19 -23.41 4.03
C ASP A 7 -3.64 -23.58 2.58
N TYR A 8 -4.94 -23.82 2.35
CA TYR A 8 -5.50 -23.83 1.00
C TYR A 8 -5.36 -22.47 0.30
N ALA A 9 -5.53 -21.36 1.02
CA ALA A 9 -5.31 -20.02 0.48
C ALA A 9 -3.85 -19.80 0.04
N LYS A 10 -2.87 -20.31 0.79
CA LYS A 10 -1.45 -20.26 0.39
C LYS A 10 -1.19 -21.05 -0.88
N GLU A 11 -1.75 -22.25 -1.00
CA GLU A 11 -1.62 -23.06 -2.23
C GLU A 11 -2.17 -22.31 -3.44
N LYS A 12 -3.36 -21.71 -3.31
CA LYS A 12 -3.96 -20.88 -4.37
C LYS A 12 -3.12 -19.67 -4.72
N TRP A 13 -2.48 -19.04 -3.74
CA TRP A 13 -1.59 -17.91 -3.98
C TRP A 13 -0.35 -18.35 -4.77
N ILE A 14 0.24 -19.51 -4.43
CA ILE A 14 1.37 -20.09 -5.16
C ILE A 14 0.98 -20.42 -6.61
N ASP A 15 -0.26 -20.88 -6.83
CA ASP A 15 -0.83 -21.14 -8.16
C ASP A 15 -1.13 -19.85 -8.97
N GLY A 16 -0.87 -18.66 -8.41
CA GLY A 16 -1.18 -17.37 -9.04
C GLY A 16 -2.66 -16.99 -9.02
N LYS A 17 -3.48 -17.73 -8.27
CA LYS A 17 -4.93 -17.49 -8.12
C LYS A 17 -5.21 -16.53 -6.98
N PHE A 18 -4.73 -15.29 -7.11
CA PHE A 18 -4.80 -14.27 -6.06
C PHE A 18 -6.22 -13.96 -5.58
N LYS A 19 -7.22 -14.03 -6.48
CA LYS A 19 -8.62 -13.84 -6.11
C LYS A 19 -9.12 -14.95 -5.19
N GLU A 20 -8.90 -16.21 -5.56
CA GLU A 20 -9.30 -17.37 -4.75
C GLU A 20 -8.60 -17.34 -3.38
N ALA A 21 -7.30 -17.01 -3.35
CA ALA A 21 -6.53 -16.88 -2.12
C ALA A 21 -7.08 -15.79 -1.20
N TYR A 22 -7.45 -14.63 -1.77
CA TYR A 22 -8.06 -13.55 -1.00
C TYR A 22 -9.43 -13.94 -0.45
N ASP A 23 -10.31 -14.51 -1.29
CA ASP A 23 -11.66 -14.91 -0.91
C ASP A 23 -11.63 -15.91 0.27
N LEU A 24 -10.75 -16.92 0.21
CA LEU A 24 -10.53 -17.90 1.27
C LEU A 24 -10.03 -17.27 2.58
N ALA A 25 -9.12 -16.30 2.50
CA ALA A 25 -8.63 -15.59 3.68
C ALA A 25 -9.71 -14.71 4.32
N THR A 26 -10.60 -14.11 3.52
CA THR A 26 -11.79 -13.42 4.04
C THR A 26 -12.75 -14.38 4.72
N THR A 27 -13.03 -15.55 4.14
CA THR A 27 -13.87 -16.57 4.80
C THR A 27 -13.25 -17.03 6.13
N ALA A 28 -11.93 -17.24 6.16
CA ALA A 28 -11.23 -17.57 7.40
C ALA A 28 -11.37 -16.47 8.45
N LYS A 29 -11.32 -15.19 8.04
CA LYS A 29 -11.53 -14.03 8.91
C LYS A 29 -12.94 -13.95 9.48
N GLU A 30 -13.95 -14.26 8.68
CA GLU A 30 -15.35 -14.27 9.11
C GLU A 30 -15.63 -15.39 10.11
N LEU A 31 -14.99 -16.55 9.92
CA LEU A 31 -15.12 -17.69 10.83
C LEU A 31 -14.42 -17.46 12.17
N ASP A 32 -13.20 -16.93 12.14
CA ASP A 32 -12.45 -16.60 13.37
C ASP A 32 -11.59 -15.34 13.16
N PRO A 33 -12.13 -14.16 13.55
CA PRO A 33 -11.41 -12.90 13.44
C PRO A 33 -10.16 -12.80 14.33
N TYR A 34 -10.09 -13.62 15.38
CA TYR A 34 -9.02 -13.61 16.39
C TYR A 34 -7.95 -14.66 16.12
N PHE A 35 -8.16 -15.50 15.10
CA PHE A 35 -7.18 -16.48 14.68
C PHE A 35 -5.88 -15.78 14.24
N LEU A 36 -4.76 -16.41 14.61
CA LEU A 36 -3.43 -15.83 14.47
C LEU A 36 -3.18 -15.40 13.02
N ASN A 37 -2.77 -14.13 12.85
CA ASN A 37 -2.35 -13.56 11.57
C ASN A 37 -3.39 -13.53 10.44
N VAL A 38 -4.68 -13.84 10.67
CA VAL A 38 -5.69 -13.80 9.59
C VAL A 38 -5.84 -12.41 9.00
N ASN A 39 -5.94 -11.39 9.85
CA ASN A 39 -6.05 -10.01 9.41
C ASN A 39 -4.84 -9.56 8.59
N ASN A 40 -3.66 -10.05 8.99
CA ASN A 40 -2.38 -9.73 8.36
C ASN A 40 -2.31 -10.39 6.97
N LEU A 41 -2.62 -11.68 6.89
CA LEU A 41 -2.62 -12.45 5.64
C LEU A 41 -3.67 -11.92 4.65
N CYS A 42 -4.86 -11.59 5.15
CA CYS A 42 -5.92 -10.98 4.34
C CYS A 42 -5.48 -9.64 3.76
N ALA A 43 -4.80 -8.79 4.54
CA ALA A 43 -4.26 -7.53 4.04
C ALA A 43 -3.19 -7.74 2.95
N ALA A 44 -2.31 -8.73 3.11
CA ALA A 44 -1.28 -9.03 2.13
C ALA A 44 -1.87 -9.57 0.82
N TYR A 45 -2.78 -10.55 0.88
CA TYR A 45 -3.48 -11.07 -0.29
C TYR A 45 -4.35 -10.03 -0.98
N ARG A 46 -4.95 -9.10 -0.23
CA ARG A 46 -5.67 -7.97 -0.82
C ARG A 46 -4.77 -7.13 -1.72
N VAL A 47 -3.55 -6.84 -1.27
CA VAL A 47 -2.58 -6.05 -2.03
C VAL A 47 -2.22 -6.76 -3.32
N ASP A 48 -1.84 -8.04 -3.27
CA ASP A 48 -1.50 -8.81 -4.47
C ASP A 48 -2.68 -8.92 -5.45
N TYR A 49 -3.88 -9.18 -4.93
CA TYR A 49 -5.10 -9.22 -5.74
C TYR A 49 -5.37 -7.88 -6.45
N VAL A 50 -5.22 -6.76 -5.74
CA VAL A 50 -5.38 -5.42 -6.33
C VAL A 50 -4.31 -5.16 -7.38
N VAL A 51 -3.07 -5.55 -7.11
CA VAL A 51 -1.95 -5.40 -8.06
C VAL A 51 -2.24 -6.10 -9.38
N GLU A 52 -2.82 -7.30 -9.30
CA GLU A 52 -3.11 -8.08 -10.50
C GLU A 52 -4.35 -7.59 -11.24
N THR A 53 -5.40 -7.17 -10.52
CA THR A 53 -6.70 -6.85 -11.13
C THR A 53 -6.92 -5.37 -11.45
N LYS A 54 -6.42 -4.46 -10.63
CA LYS A 54 -6.63 -3.02 -10.78
C LYS A 54 -5.47 -2.41 -11.57
N LYS A 55 -5.45 -2.72 -12.86
CA LYS A 55 -4.52 -2.14 -13.83
C LYS A 55 -5.23 -1.02 -14.61
N ASN A 56 -4.55 0.10 -14.78
CA ASN A 56 -5.02 1.23 -15.58
C ASN A 56 -4.93 0.89 -17.08
N LYS A 57 -5.42 1.79 -17.95
CA LYS A 57 -5.38 1.62 -19.41
C LYS A 57 -3.95 1.45 -19.97
N VAL A 58 -2.95 1.87 -19.22
CA VAL A 58 -1.52 1.78 -19.56
C VAL A 58 -0.86 0.54 -18.94
N GLY A 59 -1.65 -0.33 -18.28
CA GLY A 59 -1.19 -1.56 -17.63
C GLY A 59 -0.50 -1.36 -16.29
N GLN A 60 -0.44 -0.15 -15.74
CA GLN A 60 0.12 0.11 -14.41
C GLN A 60 -0.92 -0.13 -13.32
N THR A 61 -0.48 -0.62 -12.18
CA THR A 61 -1.34 -0.84 -11.02
C THR A 61 -1.84 0.48 -10.42
N ASP A 62 -3.10 0.49 -10.01
CA ASP A 62 -3.69 1.61 -9.29
C ASP A 62 -3.15 1.71 -7.86
N LEU A 63 -2.29 2.72 -7.64
CA LEU A 63 -1.63 2.99 -6.36
C LEU A 63 -2.61 3.40 -5.25
N TYR A 64 -3.71 4.06 -5.59
CA TYR A 64 -4.75 4.38 -4.60
C TYR A 64 -5.47 3.12 -4.14
N ALA A 65 -5.78 2.21 -5.07
CA ALA A 65 -6.41 0.94 -4.75
C ALA A 65 -5.53 0.05 -3.85
N ILE A 66 -4.20 0.06 -4.06
CA ILE A 66 -3.23 -0.66 -3.20
C ILE A 66 -3.40 -0.21 -1.74
N LEU A 67 -3.41 1.10 -1.50
CA LEU A 67 -3.61 1.66 -0.16
C LEU A 67 -5.06 1.54 0.35
N GLY A 68 -6.00 1.12 -0.50
CA GLY A 68 -7.42 1.04 -0.20
C GLY A 68 -8.09 2.41 -0.10
N LEU A 69 -7.56 3.40 -0.81
CA LEU A 69 -8.03 4.78 -0.82
C LEU A 69 -8.84 5.07 -2.09
N ASN A 70 -9.81 5.98 -1.98
CA ASN A 70 -10.54 6.48 -3.12
C ASN A 70 -9.91 7.82 -3.57
N PRO A 71 -9.37 7.93 -4.80
CA PRO A 71 -8.77 9.17 -5.28
C PRO A 71 -9.75 10.35 -5.37
N TYR A 72 -11.05 10.09 -5.48
CA TYR A 72 -12.08 11.14 -5.57
C TYR A 72 -12.61 11.59 -4.21
N ASP A 73 -12.08 11.07 -3.11
CA ASP A 73 -12.50 11.47 -1.77
C ASP A 73 -11.95 12.87 -1.43
N PRO A 74 -12.82 13.85 -1.11
CA PRO A 74 -12.38 15.21 -0.81
C PRO A 74 -11.62 15.33 0.52
N SER A 75 -11.68 14.31 1.39
CA SER A 75 -10.96 14.25 2.66
C SER A 75 -9.58 13.58 2.52
N LEU A 76 -9.16 13.28 1.29
CA LEU A 76 -7.90 12.62 1.01
C LEU A 76 -6.71 13.58 1.18
N THR A 77 -6.18 13.64 2.40
CA THR A 77 -4.98 14.40 2.74
C THR A 77 -3.74 13.50 2.81
N ILE A 78 -2.55 14.09 2.74
CA ILE A 78 -1.26 13.41 2.94
C ILE A 78 -1.23 12.68 4.29
N ASP A 79 -1.83 13.24 5.34
CA ASP A 79 -1.96 12.59 6.65
C ASP A 79 -2.76 11.28 6.59
N THR A 80 -3.82 11.24 5.79
CA THR A 80 -4.63 10.03 5.57
C THR A 80 -3.80 8.95 4.87
N ILE A 81 -3.01 9.33 3.87
CA ILE A 81 -2.10 8.44 3.12
C ILE A 81 -1.01 7.87 4.06
N ASN A 82 -0.41 8.71 4.90
CA ASN A 82 0.59 8.28 5.88
C ASN A 82 -0.01 7.34 6.93
N SER A 83 -1.21 7.64 7.42
CA SER A 83 -1.92 6.81 8.40
C SER A 83 -2.26 5.44 7.85
N THR A 84 -2.77 5.35 6.62
CA THR A 84 -3.06 4.05 5.98
C THR A 84 -1.80 3.27 5.67
N PHE A 85 -0.74 3.92 5.20
CA PHE A 85 0.57 3.30 5.02
C PHE A 85 1.09 2.67 6.32
N CYS A 86 1.12 3.43 7.42
CA CYS A 86 1.56 2.91 8.71
C CYS A 86 0.70 1.73 9.19
N LYS A 87 -0.61 1.73 8.94
CA LYS A 87 -1.50 0.60 9.27
C LYS A 87 -1.16 -0.64 8.45
N LEU A 88 -0.96 -0.49 7.14
CA LEU A 88 -0.64 -1.61 6.25
C LEU A 88 0.73 -2.21 6.56
N VAL A 89 1.76 -1.38 6.77
CA VAL A 89 3.11 -1.85 7.13
C VAL A 89 3.09 -2.67 8.42
N LYS A 90 2.31 -2.26 9.43
CA LYS A 90 2.15 -3.02 10.68
C LYS A 90 1.53 -4.41 10.47
N LEU A 91 0.63 -4.53 9.51
CA LEU A 91 -0.02 -5.81 9.19
C LEU A 91 0.88 -6.72 8.35
N VAL A 92 1.71 -6.14 7.49
CA VAL A 92 2.45 -6.86 6.43
C VAL A 92 3.95 -6.98 6.76
N HIS A 93 4.40 -6.60 7.95
CA HIS A 93 5.82 -6.66 8.30
C HIS A 93 6.34 -8.12 8.28
N PRO A 94 7.51 -8.40 7.68
CA PRO A 94 8.05 -9.76 7.53
C PRO A 94 8.33 -10.48 8.86
N GLU A 95 8.51 -9.75 9.96
CA GLU A 95 8.63 -10.36 11.29
C GLU A 95 7.32 -11.01 11.77
N VAL A 96 6.18 -10.44 11.38
CA VAL A 96 4.85 -10.91 11.83
C VAL A 96 4.29 -11.94 10.84
N LEU A 97 4.60 -11.77 9.56
CA LEU A 97 4.26 -12.69 8.49
C LEU A 97 5.54 -13.21 7.83
N SER A 98 6.08 -14.31 8.35
CA SER A 98 7.26 -14.99 7.79
C SER A 98 6.91 -15.72 6.49
N SER A 99 6.51 -14.98 5.45
CA SER A 99 6.07 -15.49 4.16
C SER A 99 6.51 -14.56 3.02
N PRO A 100 6.88 -15.08 1.84
CA PRO A 100 7.22 -14.27 0.66
C PRO A 100 6.10 -13.31 0.22
N VAL A 101 4.86 -13.64 0.59
CA VAL A 101 3.67 -12.79 0.39
C VAL A 101 3.86 -11.42 1.05
N ALA A 102 4.45 -11.39 2.25
CA ALA A 102 4.64 -10.16 3.02
C ALA A 102 5.63 -9.21 2.34
N GLU A 103 6.76 -9.74 1.85
CA GLU A 103 7.77 -8.96 1.16
C GLU A 103 7.23 -8.37 -0.15
N GLY A 104 6.48 -9.16 -0.92
CA GLY A 104 5.82 -8.72 -2.14
C GLY A 104 4.86 -7.57 -1.90
N ALA A 105 3.93 -7.76 -0.96
CA ALA A 105 2.93 -6.76 -0.61
C ALA A 105 3.57 -5.47 -0.04
N LEU A 106 4.58 -5.58 0.83
CA LEU A 106 5.28 -4.42 1.40
C LEU A 106 5.96 -3.58 0.31
N ARG A 107 6.56 -4.22 -0.69
CA ARG A 107 7.16 -3.53 -1.84
C ARG A 107 6.14 -2.69 -2.58
N PHE A 108 4.97 -3.25 -2.91
CA PHE A 108 3.90 -2.53 -3.60
C PHE A 108 3.33 -1.39 -2.76
N ILE A 109 3.14 -1.60 -1.45
CA ILE A 109 2.69 -0.56 -0.51
C ILE A 109 3.69 0.62 -0.49
N THR A 110 4.99 0.33 -0.45
CA THR A 110 6.04 1.36 -0.41
C THR A 110 6.07 2.18 -1.69
N ILE A 111 6.00 1.53 -2.87
CA ILE A 111 5.94 2.22 -4.17
C ILE A 111 4.72 3.15 -4.25
N ALA A 112 3.56 2.69 -3.78
CA ALA A 112 2.35 3.51 -3.73
C ALA A 112 2.54 4.74 -2.82
N TRP A 113 3.08 4.54 -1.63
CA TRP A 113 3.30 5.61 -0.66
C TRP A 113 4.31 6.65 -1.14
N GLU A 114 5.46 6.23 -1.69
CA GLU A 114 6.50 7.14 -2.20
C GLU A 114 5.97 8.03 -3.35
N THR A 115 5.15 7.44 -4.23
CA THR A 115 4.57 8.16 -5.37
C THR A 115 3.49 9.16 -4.93
N LEU A 116 2.70 8.81 -3.92
CA LEU A 116 1.56 9.62 -3.47
C LEU A 116 1.92 10.69 -2.42
N THR A 117 3.05 10.54 -1.72
CA THR A 117 3.50 11.49 -0.69
C THR A 117 4.19 12.71 -1.28
N ASN A 118 4.90 12.55 -2.40
CA ASN A 118 5.53 13.67 -3.09
C ASN A 118 4.52 14.33 -4.03
N GLU A 119 4.27 15.62 -3.84
CA GLU A 119 3.24 16.35 -4.59
C GLU A 119 3.49 16.35 -6.11
N SER A 120 4.75 16.49 -6.54
CA SER A 120 5.13 16.46 -7.96
C SER A 120 4.90 15.11 -8.62
N THR A 121 5.22 14.00 -7.94
CA THR A 121 5.01 12.65 -8.49
C THR A 121 3.55 12.25 -8.44
N LYS A 122 2.83 12.70 -7.41
CA LYS A 122 1.38 12.51 -7.28
C LYS A 122 0.64 13.21 -8.40
N GLU A 123 0.95 14.46 -8.69
CA GLU A 123 0.32 15.22 -9.78
C GLU A 123 0.59 14.54 -11.13
N THR A 124 1.83 14.14 -11.40
CA THR A 124 2.19 13.42 -12.63
C THR A 124 1.43 12.09 -12.75
N TYR A 125 1.29 11.37 -11.63
CA TYR A 125 0.51 10.13 -11.59
C TYR A 125 -0.97 10.38 -11.83
N ASP A 126 -1.58 11.35 -11.14
CA ASP A 126 -3.01 11.69 -11.25
C ASP A 126 -3.37 12.11 -12.68
N VAL A 127 -2.54 12.94 -13.31
CA VAL A 127 -2.69 13.34 -14.73
C VAL A 127 -2.65 12.13 -15.65
N ARG A 128 -1.66 11.25 -15.49
CA ARG A 128 -1.52 10.04 -16.30
C ARG A 128 -2.70 9.08 -16.12
N ASN A 129 -3.23 9.00 -14.91
CA ASN A 129 -4.32 8.09 -14.55
C ASN A 129 -5.71 8.70 -14.83
N GLY A 130 -5.79 9.96 -15.28
CA GLY A 130 -7.04 10.65 -15.55
C GLY A 130 -7.84 10.97 -14.29
N VAL A 131 -7.18 11.01 -13.12
CA VAL A 131 -7.78 11.41 -11.85
C VAL A 131 -7.91 12.92 -11.89
N THR A 132 -9.07 13.40 -12.32
CA THR A 132 -9.38 14.84 -12.32
C THR A 132 -9.90 15.22 -10.95
N HIS A 133 -9.04 15.81 -10.13
CA HIS A 133 -9.53 16.56 -8.97
C HIS A 133 -10.29 17.77 -9.53
N LYS A 134 -11.55 17.94 -9.14
CA LYS A 134 -12.29 19.17 -9.46
C LYS A 134 -11.66 20.32 -8.67
N THR A 135 -10.55 20.84 -9.14
CA THR A 135 -10.05 22.14 -8.70
C THR A 135 -11.09 23.15 -9.15
N GLY A 136 -11.81 23.74 -8.20
CA GLY A 136 -12.67 24.89 -8.49
C GLY A 136 -11.85 25.90 -9.27
N THR A 137 -12.33 26.26 -10.46
CA THR A 137 -11.70 27.24 -11.33
C THR A 137 -11.73 28.60 -10.63
N TRP A 138 -10.65 28.98 -9.96
CA TRP A 138 -10.43 30.36 -9.55
C TRP A 138 -9.58 31.03 -10.63
N SER A 139 -10.22 31.87 -11.43
CA SER A 139 -9.58 32.74 -12.41
C SER A 139 -8.71 33.80 -11.71
N GLY A 140 -7.44 33.85 -12.15
CA GLY A 140 -6.37 34.82 -11.89
C GLY A 140 -6.58 36.00 -10.93
N SER A 141 -5.66 36.14 -9.97
CA SER A 141 -4.74 37.29 -9.84
C SER A 141 -3.82 37.12 -8.62
N ASP A 142 -2.61 37.67 -8.76
CA ASP A 142 -1.50 37.81 -7.80
C ASP A 142 -1.74 37.54 -6.31
N GLN A 143 -0.82 36.80 -5.66
CA GLN A 143 0.14 37.35 -4.68
C GLN A 143 0.87 36.25 -3.88
N LYS A 144 2.21 36.41 -3.83
CA LYS A 144 3.16 36.05 -2.76
C LYS A 144 3.30 34.58 -2.31
N ALA A 145 4.54 34.10 -2.50
CA ALA A 145 5.12 32.98 -1.79
C ALA A 145 4.91 33.08 -0.27
N GLN A 146 4.19 32.12 0.30
CA GLN A 146 4.28 31.77 1.72
C GLN A 146 4.78 30.33 1.84
N VAL A 147 6.04 30.22 2.24
CA VAL A 147 6.64 28.98 2.75
C VAL A 147 5.92 28.62 4.05
N ILE A 148 4.96 27.70 3.99
CA ILE A 148 4.39 27.10 5.20
C ILE A 148 5.37 26.02 5.66
N ARG A 149 6.15 26.36 6.70
CA ARG A 149 6.84 25.37 7.52
C ARG A 149 5.79 24.60 8.31
N VAL A 150 5.14 23.61 7.71
CA VAL A 150 4.36 22.63 8.48
C VAL A 150 5.35 21.71 9.15
N GLY A 151 5.34 21.74 10.49
CA GLY A 151 6.21 20.95 11.34
C GLY A 151 6.16 19.47 10.94
N MET A 152 7.29 18.99 10.44
CA MET A 152 7.53 17.61 10.06
C MET A 152 7.49 16.75 11.33
N LYS A 153 6.32 16.26 11.73
CA LYS A 153 6.21 15.19 12.73
C LYS A 153 6.66 13.90 12.05
N ARG A 154 7.98 13.71 12.04
CA ARG A 154 8.67 12.49 11.62
C ARG A 154 8.04 11.30 12.34
N CYS A 155 7.41 10.39 11.59
CA CYS A 155 7.08 9.06 12.11
C CYS A 155 8.39 8.39 12.54
N ARG A 156 8.65 8.36 13.85
CA ARG A 156 9.91 7.88 14.47
C ARG A 156 10.11 6.36 14.39
N LEU A 157 9.34 5.65 13.56
CA LEU A 157 9.29 4.19 13.53
C LEU A 157 10.03 3.54 12.34
N MET A 158 10.74 4.33 11.53
CA MET A 158 11.43 3.85 10.32
C MET A 158 12.91 4.25 10.19
N GLU A 159 13.58 4.67 11.27
CA GLU A 159 15.05 4.91 11.17
C GLU A 159 15.88 3.62 11.31
N ASP A 160 15.30 2.52 11.81
CA ASP A 160 16.02 1.26 12.01
C ASP A 160 15.76 0.21 10.90
N SER A 161 14.54 0.12 10.36
CA SER A 161 14.20 -0.92 9.37
C SER A 161 14.64 -0.57 7.93
N SER A 162 14.66 0.72 7.56
CA SER A 162 15.16 1.17 6.24
C SER A 162 16.67 0.99 6.06
N ARG A 163 17.44 0.87 7.16
CA ARG A 163 18.89 0.60 7.07
C ARG A 163 19.20 -0.83 6.65
N MET A 164 18.29 -1.79 6.88
CA MET A 164 18.55 -3.20 6.54
C MET A 164 18.17 -3.59 5.11
N ILE A 165 17.19 -2.92 4.50
CA ILE A 165 16.77 -3.26 3.13
C ILE A 165 17.66 -2.58 2.07
N CYS A 166 18.21 -1.39 2.35
CA CYS A 166 19.17 -0.73 1.44
C CYS A 166 20.60 -1.32 1.50
N ALA A 167 21.00 -1.99 2.58
CA ALA A 167 22.37 -2.50 2.73
C ALA A 167 22.67 -3.73 1.85
N LYS A 168 21.65 -4.49 1.40
CA LYS A 168 21.87 -5.71 0.60
C LYS A 168 22.07 -5.49 -0.90
N ARG A 169 22.06 -4.23 -1.36
CA ARG A 169 22.36 -3.86 -2.77
C ARG A 169 23.77 -3.28 -2.98
N ALA A 170 24.58 -3.17 -1.92
CA ALA A 170 26.00 -2.84 -2.03
C ALA A 170 26.81 -4.11 -1.74
N GLY A 171 27.23 -4.80 -2.80
CA GLY A 171 28.11 -5.96 -2.69
C GLY A 171 29.40 -5.60 -1.97
N TYR A 172 29.69 -6.32 -0.89
CA TYR A 172 31.04 -6.51 -0.39
C TYR A 172 31.31 -8.01 -0.37
N HIS A 173 32.22 -8.38 -1.26
CA HIS A 173 32.93 -9.64 -1.29
C HIS A 173 33.90 -9.65 -0.08
N MET A 174 33.93 -10.79 0.61
CA MET A 174 34.80 -11.24 1.73
C MET A 174 35.67 -10.20 2.46
#